data_AF-A0A7W9P8N2-F1
#
_entry.id   AF-A0A7W9P8N2-F1
#
_cell.length_a   1.000
_cell.length_b   1.000
_cell.length_c   1.000
_cell.angle_alpha   90.00
_cell.angle_beta   90.00
_cell.angle_gamma   90.00
#
_symmetry.space_group_name_H-M   'P 1'
#
loop_
_entity.id
_entity.type
_entity.pdbx_description
1 polymer ?
#
loop_
_entity_poly.entity_id
_entity_poly.type
_entity_poly.pdbx_seq_one_letter_code
_entity_poly.pdbx_strand_id
1 'polypeptide(L)'
;MRTLTHPPEKVWCVLTQTRHVGRWYPLPVVDLDPVPGGAVRFDDGQGALRDGVVTAAEQPRRFEFTDADVVLRFDLRPQDHGCVLVVTLRLTAPYPAPGTCRHWWKRLDTLETLLADEAPVAAGS
;
A
#
# COMPACT_ATOMS: atom_id res chain seq x y z
N MET A 1 9.25 -1.15 9.09
CA MET A 1 10.11 -0.91 7.92
C MET A 1 10.59 -2.24 7.35
N ARG A 2 10.87 -2.30 6.05
CA ARG A 2 11.34 -3.48 5.32
C ARG A 2 12.44 -3.06 4.33
N THR A 3 13.49 -3.86 4.22
CA THR A 3 14.55 -3.71 3.22
C THR A 3 14.18 -4.60 2.04
N LEU A 4 14.01 -4.02 0.87
CA LEU A 4 13.60 -4.73 -0.34
C LEU A 4 14.74 -4.69 -1.36
N THR A 5 14.95 -5.81 -2.05
CA THR A 5 15.94 -5.94 -3.14
C THR A 5 15.41 -5.43 -4.49
N HIS A 6 14.26 -4.75 -4.47
CA HIS A 6 13.58 -4.24 -5.65
C HIS A 6 13.70 -2.71 -5.73
N PRO A 7 13.78 -2.15 -6.95
CA PRO A 7 13.80 -0.71 -7.15
C PRO A 7 12.47 -0.08 -6.69
N PRO A 8 12.49 1.17 -6.19
CA PRO A 8 11.30 1.84 -5.66
C PRO A 8 10.17 1.96 -6.70
N GLU A 9 10.47 2.02 -7.99
CA GLU A 9 9.49 2.06 -9.08
C GLU A 9 8.68 0.76 -9.15
N LYS A 10 9.32 -0.40 -8.95
CA LYS A 10 8.62 -1.70 -8.91
C LYS A 10 7.71 -1.77 -7.68
N VAL A 11 8.22 -1.32 -6.53
CA VAL A 11 7.43 -1.30 -5.29
C VAL A 11 6.26 -0.32 -5.41
N TRP A 12 6.47 0.83 -6.03
CA TRP A 12 5.43 1.81 -6.33
C TRP A 12 4.27 1.21 -7.13
N CYS A 13 4.56 0.45 -8.19
CA CYS A 13 3.52 -0.22 -8.98
C CYS A 13 2.67 -1.18 -8.12
N VAL A 14 3.30 -1.94 -7.23
CA VAL A 14 2.59 -2.87 -6.32
C VAL A 14 1.72 -2.13 -5.28
N LEU A 15 2.11 -0.91 -4.91
CA LEU A 15 1.39 -0.07 -3.96
C LEU A 15 0.24 0.73 -4.58
N THR A 16 0.29 1.04 -5.88
CA THR A 16 -0.62 2.02 -6.50
C THR A 16 -1.52 1.44 -7.59
N GLN A 17 -1.29 0.20 -8.04
CA GLN A 17 -2.14 -0.43 -9.04
C GLN A 17 -3.13 -1.39 -8.37
N THR A 18 -4.43 -1.17 -8.61
CA THR A 18 -5.55 -1.94 -8.04
C THR A 18 -5.33 -3.45 -8.07
N ARG A 19 -4.86 -3.99 -9.21
CA ARG A 19 -4.58 -5.42 -9.41
C ARG A 19 -3.56 -6.01 -8.43
N HIS A 20 -2.62 -5.20 -7.94
CA HIS A 20 -1.59 -5.63 -7.00
C HIS A 20 -2.02 -5.34 -5.56
N VAL A 21 -2.60 -4.16 -5.30
CA VAL A 21 -3.05 -3.78 -3.95
C VAL A 21 -4.06 -4.79 -3.40
N GLY A 22 -5.04 -5.22 -4.20
CA GLY A 22 -6.04 -6.20 -3.79
C GLY A 22 -5.47 -7.58 -3.39
N ARG A 23 -4.20 -7.89 -3.72
CA ARG A 23 -3.58 -9.18 -3.38
C ARG A 23 -2.93 -9.20 -2.00
N TRP A 24 -2.47 -8.05 -1.49
CA TRP A 24 -1.79 -7.99 -0.19
C TRP A 24 -2.54 -7.14 0.83
N TYR A 25 -3.43 -6.23 0.42
CA TYR A 25 -4.21 -5.41 1.34
C TYR A 25 -5.24 -6.24 2.13
N PRO A 26 -5.57 -5.86 3.38
CA PRO A 26 -6.54 -6.58 4.20
C PRO A 26 -7.92 -6.75 3.56
N LEU A 27 -8.38 -5.71 2.89
CA LEU A 27 -9.67 -5.64 2.21
C LEU A 27 -9.46 -5.69 0.69
N PRO A 28 -10.37 -6.29 -0.08
CA PRO A 28 -10.33 -6.20 -1.54
C PRO A 28 -10.42 -4.73 -1.96
N VAL A 29 -9.40 -4.25 -2.68
CA VAL A 29 -9.41 -2.93 -3.32
C VAL A 29 -9.96 -3.11 -4.73
N VAL A 30 -11.15 -2.56 -4.98
CA VAL A 30 -11.87 -2.72 -6.24
C VAL A 30 -11.57 -1.61 -7.24
N ASP A 31 -11.22 -0.43 -6.75
CA ASP A 31 -10.81 0.70 -7.56
C ASP A 31 -9.81 1.57 -6.79
N LEU A 32 -8.87 2.17 -7.50
CA LEU A 32 -7.85 3.04 -6.93
C LEU A 32 -7.38 4.05 -7.98
N ASP A 33 -7.61 5.32 -7.69
CA ASP A 33 -7.06 6.46 -8.45
C ASP A 33 -5.84 7.03 -7.71
N PRO A 34 -4.60 6.75 -8.16
CA PRO A 34 -3.37 7.05 -7.43
C PRO A 34 -2.91 8.50 -7.60
N VAL A 35 -3.82 9.46 -7.44
CA VAL A 35 -3.55 10.91 -7.45
C VAL A 35 -4.09 11.55 -6.17
N PRO A 36 -3.52 12.65 -5.66
CA PRO A 36 -4.08 13.34 -4.50
C PRO A 36 -5.53 13.76 -4.75
N GLY A 37 -6.43 13.39 -3.83
CA GLY A 37 -7.88 13.55 -3.96
C GLY A 37 -8.59 12.41 -4.70
N GLY A 38 -7.83 11.46 -5.28
CA GLY A 38 -8.36 10.28 -5.94
C GLY A 38 -9.03 9.31 -4.97
N ALA A 39 -10.00 8.55 -5.46
CA ALA A 39 -10.76 7.60 -4.66
C ALA A 39 -9.99 6.28 -4.47
N VAL A 40 -10.16 5.67 -3.30
CA VAL A 40 -9.81 4.26 -3.04
C VAL A 40 -11.09 3.55 -2.64
N ARG A 41 -11.52 2.54 -3.40
CA ARG A 41 -12.74 1.77 -3.08
C ARG A 41 -12.39 0.41 -2.55
N PHE A 42 -12.90 0.12 -1.36
CA PHE A 42 -12.75 -1.17 -0.70
C PHE A 42 -14.09 -1.92 -0.72
N ASP A 43 -14.04 -3.22 -0.95
CA ASP A 43 -15.15 -4.13 -0.61
C ASP A 43 -15.06 -4.45 0.88
N ASP A 44 -16.15 -4.25 1.62
CA ASP A 44 -16.21 -4.56 3.06
C ASP A 44 -16.40 -6.06 3.36
N GLY A 45 -16.52 -6.89 2.31
CA GLY A 45 -16.74 -8.32 2.38
C GLY A 45 -18.21 -8.70 2.66
N GLN A 46 -19.11 -7.71 2.77
CA GLN A 46 -20.56 -7.88 2.90
C GLN A 46 -21.31 -7.39 1.65
N GLY A 47 -20.57 -7.03 0.59
CA GLY A 47 -21.12 -6.56 -0.67
C GLY A 47 -21.40 -5.06 -0.70
N ALA A 48 -20.96 -4.30 0.31
CA ALA A 48 -20.99 -2.84 0.28
C ALA A 48 -19.59 -2.30 -0.04
N LEU A 49 -19.57 -1.18 -0.77
CA LEU A 49 -18.35 -0.43 -1.04
C LEU A 49 -18.14 0.62 0.04
N ARG A 50 -16.89 0.77 0.43
CA ARG A 50 -16.45 1.83 1.33
C ARG A 50 -15.36 2.64 0.66
N ASP A 51 -15.46 3.95 0.81
CA ASP A 51 -14.53 4.90 0.22
C ASP A 51 -13.40 5.28 1.18
N GLY A 52 -12.21 5.38 0.61
CA GLY A 52 -11.04 6.08 1.12
C GLY A 52 -10.57 7.11 0.11
N VAL A 53 -9.61 7.93 0.51
CA VAL A 53 -9.08 9.03 -0.32
C VAL A 53 -7.56 8.97 -0.32
N VAL A 54 -6.95 9.06 -1.50
CA VAL A 54 -5.51 9.26 -1.65
C VAL A 54 -5.16 10.67 -1.20
N THR A 55 -4.34 10.80 -0.16
CA THR A 55 -3.93 12.09 0.40
C THR A 55 -2.58 12.55 -0.13
N ALA A 56 -1.73 11.62 -0.58
CA ALA A 56 -0.47 11.93 -1.25
C ALA A 56 -0.08 10.85 -2.27
N ALA A 57 0.42 11.28 -3.42
CA ALA A 57 1.02 10.40 -4.42
C ALA A 57 2.21 11.12 -5.10
N GLU A 58 3.41 10.86 -4.59
CA GLU A 58 4.68 11.40 -5.08
C GLU A 58 5.51 10.24 -5.66
N GLN A 59 5.29 9.87 -6.93
CA GLN A 59 5.98 8.74 -7.54
C GLN A 59 7.52 8.95 -7.61
N PRO A 60 8.35 7.94 -7.29
CA PRO A 60 8.06 6.66 -6.64
C PRO A 60 8.35 6.70 -5.12
N ARG A 61 8.25 7.86 -4.47
CA ARG A 61 8.75 8.11 -3.10
C ARG A 61 7.70 7.97 -2.01
N ARG A 62 6.46 8.42 -2.24
CA ARG A 62 5.42 8.43 -1.21
C ARG A 62 4.03 8.16 -1.75
N PHE A 63 3.33 7.23 -1.12
CA PHE A 63 1.92 7.00 -1.35
C PHE A 63 1.19 7.01 0.00
N GLU A 64 0.05 7.70 0.08
CA GLU A 64 -0.74 7.81 1.30
C GLU A 64 -2.22 7.83 0.98
N PHE A 65 -3.01 7.09 1.75
CA PHE A 65 -4.47 7.09 1.64
C PHE A 65 -5.16 6.85 2.98
N THR A 66 -6.45 7.20 3.03
CA THR A 66 -7.34 6.96 4.16
C THR A 66 -8.14 5.67 4.00
N ASP A 67 -8.45 5.03 5.12
CA ASP A 67 -9.26 3.82 5.21
C ASP A 67 -10.03 3.91 6.54
N ALA A 68 -11.32 4.29 6.52
CA ALA A 68 -12.11 4.65 7.70
C ALA A 68 -11.31 5.48 8.72
N ASP A 69 -10.97 4.87 9.87
CA ASP A 69 -10.30 5.52 10.98
C ASP A 69 -8.76 5.41 10.95
N VAL A 70 -8.20 5.05 9.79
CA VAL A 70 -6.75 4.96 9.62
C VAL A 70 -6.25 5.76 8.42
N VAL A 71 -5.05 6.29 8.57
CA VAL A 71 -4.23 6.83 7.47
C VAL A 71 -3.03 5.91 7.30
N LEU A 72 -2.87 5.37 6.10
CA LEU A 72 -1.71 4.55 5.74
C LEU A 72 -0.78 5.33 4.83
N ARG A 73 0.49 5.40 5.24
CA ARG A 73 1.55 6.02 4.48
C ARG A 73 2.66 5.03 4.17
N PHE A 74 3.10 5.03 2.92
CA PHE A 74 4.23 4.26 2.41
C PHE A 74 5.29 5.24 1.93
N ASP A 75 6.46 5.24 2.55
CA ASP A 75 7.64 5.94 2.03
C ASP A 75 8.64 4.92 1.48
N LEU A 76 9.11 5.18 0.26
CA LEU A 76 10.13 4.41 -0.42
C LEU A 76 11.42 5.21 -0.46
N ARG A 77 12.48 4.66 0.13
CA ARG A 77 13.81 5.26 0.17
C ARG A 77 14.77 4.44 -0.69
N PRO A 78 15.29 4.96 -1.81
CA PRO A 78 16.28 4.25 -2.62
C PRO A 78 17.52 3.87 -1.81
N GLN A 79 18.13 2.73 -2.14
CA GLN A 79 19.44 2.27 -1.64
C GLN A 79 20.17 1.52 -2.77
N ASP A 80 21.47 1.27 -2.61
CA ASP A 80 22.35 0.73 -3.67
C ASP A 80 21.82 -0.55 -4.34
N HIS A 81 21.10 -1.41 -3.61
CA HIS A 81 20.56 -2.68 -4.12
C HIS A 81 19.04 -2.80 -3.92
N GLY A 82 18.29 -1.70 -4.01
CA GLY A 82 16.83 -1.71 -3.99
C GLY A 82 16.23 -0.51 -3.25
N CYS A 83 15.34 -0.74 -2.28
CA CYS A 83 14.78 0.34 -1.49
C CYS A 83 14.37 -0.09 -0.07
N VAL A 84 14.26 0.86 0.85
CA VAL A 84 13.64 0.67 2.15
C VAL A 84 12.20 1.16 2.08
N LEU A 85 11.26 0.26 2.37
CA LEU A 85 9.85 0.58 2.55
C LEU A 85 9.57 0.89 4.03
N VAL A 86 9.10 2.10 4.29
CA VAL A 86 8.60 2.52 5.61
C VAL A 86 7.09 2.64 5.55
N VAL A 87 6.40 1.82 6.34
CA VAL A 87 4.95 1.86 6.48
C VAL A 87 4.61 2.55 7.79
N THR A 88 3.81 3.60 7.73
CA THR A 88 3.26 4.30 8.90
C THR A 88 1.76 4.15 8.90
N LEU A 89 1.21 3.58 9.96
CA LEU A 89 -0.22 3.51 10.23
C LEU A 89 -0.54 4.52 11.32
N ARG A 90 -1.41 5.48 11.03
CA ARG A 90 -1.92 6.45 11.99
C ARG A 90 -3.40 6.19 12.21
N LEU A 91 -3.84 6.21 13.45
CA LEU A 91 -5.26 6.13 13.79
C LEU A 91 -5.81 7.56 13.90
N THR A 92 -6.97 7.79 13.29
CA THR A 92 -7.71 9.07 13.37
C THR A 92 -8.85 9.01 14.40
N ALA A 93 -9.13 7.83 14.95
CA ALA A 93 -10.06 7.61 16.06
C ALA A 93 -9.33 6.97 17.27
N PRO A 94 -9.93 7.01 18.48
CA PRO A 94 -9.38 6.33 19.65
C PRO A 94 -9.13 4.85 19.37
N TYR A 95 -7.97 4.35 19.84
CA TYR A 95 -7.44 3.03 19.52
C TYR A 95 -8.48 1.91 19.71
N PRO A 96 -8.90 1.17 18.67
CA PRO A 96 -9.72 -0.03 18.84
C PRO A 96 -8.89 -1.11 19.54
N ALA A 97 -9.57 -2.04 20.23
CA ALA A 97 -8.99 -3.00 21.18
C ALA A 97 -7.59 -3.58 20.80
N PRO A 98 -6.69 -3.83 21.79
CA PRO A 98 -5.38 -4.44 21.57
C PRO A 98 -5.45 -5.71 20.71
N GLY A 99 -5.03 -5.64 19.44
CA GLY A 99 -5.00 -6.80 18.52
C GLY A 99 -4.97 -6.43 17.03
N THR A 100 -5.57 -5.31 16.64
CA THR A 100 -5.74 -4.89 15.24
C THR A 100 -4.40 -4.69 14.51
N CYS A 101 -3.37 -4.20 15.18
CA CYS A 101 -2.05 -3.97 14.58
C CYS A 101 -1.29 -5.25 14.22
N ARG A 102 -1.59 -6.41 14.83
CA ARG A 102 -0.83 -7.65 14.57
C ARG A 102 -1.12 -8.25 13.20
N HIS A 103 -2.32 -8.00 12.67
CA HIS A 103 -2.74 -8.46 11.36
C HIS A 103 -1.99 -7.73 10.22
N TRP A 104 -1.62 -6.47 10.42
CA TRP A 104 -0.90 -5.67 9.44
C TRP A 104 0.47 -6.22 9.08
N TRP A 105 1.21 -6.78 10.04
CA TRP A 105 2.54 -7.35 9.78
C TRP A 105 2.51 -8.54 8.82
N LYS A 106 1.52 -9.44 8.95
CA LYS A 106 1.37 -10.59 8.03
C LYS A 106 1.11 -10.17 6.58
N ARG A 107 0.41 -9.05 6.39
CA ARG A 107 0.06 -8.51 5.07
C ARG A 107 1.28 -7.93 4.36
N LEU A 108 2.23 -7.38 5.11
CA LEU A 108 3.51 -6.92 4.56
C LEU A 108 4.40 -8.08 4.07
N ASP A 109 4.32 -9.26 4.70
CA ASP A 109 5.05 -10.43 4.22
C ASP A 109 4.45 -10.97 2.89
N THR A 110 3.12 -10.85 2.71
CA THR A 110 2.45 -11.12 1.41
C THR A 110 2.88 -10.12 0.33
N LEU A 111 3.03 -8.85 0.68
CA LEU A 111 3.54 -7.82 -0.25
C LEU A 111 4.96 -8.18 -0.74
N GLU A 112 5.84 -8.65 0.15
CA GLU A 112 7.20 -9.05 -0.21
C GLU A 112 7.21 -10.26 -1.16
N THR A 113 6.34 -11.24 -0.90
CA THR A 113 6.17 -12.41 -1.78
C THR A 113 5.72 -11.99 -3.19
N LEU A 114 4.75 -11.10 -3.30
CA LEU A 114 4.29 -10.57 -4.59
C LEU A 114 5.40 -9.82 -5.34
N LEU A 115 6.24 -9.08 -4.63
CA LEU A 115 7.37 -8.39 -5.25
C LEU A 115 8.43 -9.35 -5.81
N ALA A 116 8.60 -10.53 -5.20
CA ALA A 116 9.49 -11.57 -5.72
C ALA A 116 8.91 -12.23 -6.98
N ASP A 117 7.59 -12.42 -7.04
CA ASP A 117 6.89 -13.09 -8.15
C ASP A 117 6.63 -12.19 -9.36
N GLU A 118 6.52 -10.87 -9.18
CA GLU A 118 6.29 -9.94 -10.29
C GLU A 118 7.50 -9.86 -11.23
N ALA A 119 7.24 -9.90 -12.54
CA ALA A 119 8.27 -9.70 -13.55
C ALA A 119 8.96 -8.32 -13.37
N PRO A 120 10.23 -8.16 -13.76
CA PRO A 120 10.89 -6.86 -13.74
C PRO A 120 10.08 -5.85 -14.56
N VAL A 121 9.83 -4.67 -13.99
CA VAL A 121 9.27 -3.54 -14.75
C VAL A 121 10.28 -3.26 -15.86
N ALA A 122 9.84 -3.37 -17.12
CA ALA A 122 10.69 -3.04 -18.26
C ALA A 122 11.19 -1.60 -18.06
N ALA A 123 12.51 -1.44 -18.00
CA ALA A 123 13.13 -0.12 -18.00
C ALA A 123 12.75 0.56 -19.32
N GLY A 124 11.80 1.48 -19.26
CA GLY A 124 11.43 2.31 -20.40
C GLY A 124 12.65 3.10 -20.85
N SER A 125 12.98 2.95 -22.13
CA SER A 125 14.07 3.63 -22.85
C SER A 125 13.87 5.14 -22.97
#